data_AF-A0A7W1RA39-F1
#
_entry.id   AF-A0A7W1RA39-F1
#
_cell.length_a   1.000
_cell.length_b   1.000
_cell.length_c   1.000
_cell.angle_alpha   90.00
_cell.angle_beta   90.00
_cell.angle_gamma   90.00
#
_symmetry.space_group_name_H-M   'P 1'
#
loop_
_entity.id
_entity.type
_entity.pdbx_description
1 polymer ?
#
loop_
_entity_poly.entity_id
_entity_poly.type
_entity_poly.pdbx_seq_one_letter_code
_entity_poly.pdbx_strand_id
1 'polypeptide(L)'
;DTGRAIYGGGGISPEETVKPRTLSLAQARLIDPIFFFARELVNNRVAGFEDYKIQRQADFSHNLLPGDYAVNDRVFKAFKDYVTGKSDAFKLTDAQLEHQREFIKRQLRYDIATAAYGTVKATQVLIADDPQVLKAIETLPRAGELAAAASRGRNPPQKSFE
;
A
#
# COMPACT_ATOMS: atom_id res chain seq x y z
N ASP A 1 -31.60 -13.29 13.98
CA ASP A 1 -31.70 -11.90 13.50
C ASP A 1 -31.43 -10.99 14.71
N THR A 2 -30.48 -10.05 14.64
CA THR A 2 -29.99 -9.28 15.81
C THR A 2 -30.73 -7.95 16.02
N GLY A 3 -31.89 -7.78 15.41
CA GLY A 3 -32.71 -6.57 15.56
C GLY A 3 -32.13 -5.36 14.81
N ARG A 4 -31.22 -5.56 13.85
CA ARG A 4 -30.70 -4.48 13.01
C ARG A 4 -31.79 -4.03 12.03
N ALA A 5 -32.09 -2.74 12.01
CA ALA A 5 -32.96 -2.17 10.99
C ALA A 5 -32.30 -2.32 9.62
N ILE A 6 -32.75 -3.30 8.84
CA ILE A 6 -32.38 -3.46 7.43
C ILE A 6 -33.41 -2.65 6.64
N TYR A 7 -33.05 -1.43 6.25
CA TYR A 7 -33.85 -0.67 5.30
C TYR A 7 -33.69 -1.33 3.93
N GLY A 8 -34.69 -2.14 3.55
CA GLY A 8 -34.74 -2.81 2.26
C GLY A 8 -34.65 -1.80 1.11
N GLY A 9 -33.71 -2.02 0.18
CA GLY A 9 -33.66 -1.33 -1.11
C GLY A 9 -32.47 -0.39 -1.37
N GLY A 10 -31.60 -0.10 -0.39
CA GLY A 10 -30.59 0.97 -0.50
C GLY A 10 -29.10 0.62 -0.33
N GLY A 11 -28.77 -0.67 -0.19
CA GLY A 11 -27.39 -1.13 0.05
C GLY A 11 -27.00 -1.17 1.53
N ILE A 12 -26.13 -2.11 1.89
CA ILE A 12 -25.59 -2.27 3.24
C ILE A 12 -24.58 -1.15 3.53
N SER A 13 -24.99 -0.11 4.25
CA SER A 13 -24.07 0.93 4.72
C SER A 13 -23.02 0.31 5.67
N PRO A 14 -21.71 0.59 5.48
CA PRO A 14 -20.69 0.05 6.35
C PRO A 14 -20.78 0.67 7.75
N GLU A 15 -20.70 -0.18 8.78
CA GLU A 15 -20.72 0.24 10.20
C GLU A 15 -19.48 1.08 10.56
N GLU A 16 -18.38 0.89 9.84
CA GLU A 16 -17.10 1.60 10.00
C GLU A 16 -16.71 2.21 8.65
N THR A 17 -16.68 3.54 8.56
CA THR A 17 -16.30 4.23 7.32
C THR A 17 -14.83 4.61 7.36
N VAL A 18 -14.04 4.07 6.41
CA VAL A 18 -12.61 4.40 6.25
C VAL A 18 -12.38 4.94 4.85
N LYS A 19 -11.77 6.11 4.76
CA LYS A 19 -11.43 6.71 3.46
C LYS A 19 -10.32 5.88 2.80
N PRO A 20 -10.46 5.54 1.51
CA PRO A 20 -9.39 4.88 0.78
C PRO A 20 -8.18 5.82 0.66
N ARG A 21 -7.00 5.23 0.52
CA ARG A 21 -5.81 6.00 0.12
C ARG A 21 -6.03 6.54 -1.29
N THR A 22 -5.92 7.84 -1.46
CA THR A 22 -6.00 8.50 -2.77
C THR A 22 -4.63 9.01 -3.21
N LEU A 23 -4.44 9.11 -4.53
CA LEU A 23 -3.22 9.66 -5.12
C LEU A 23 -3.36 11.18 -5.27
N SER A 24 -2.45 11.93 -4.65
CA SER A 24 -2.37 13.38 -4.87
C SER A 24 -1.67 13.73 -6.19
N LEU A 25 -1.90 14.94 -6.71
CA LEU A 25 -1.18 15.42 -7.91
C LEU A 25 0.35 15.42 -7.74
N ALA A 26 0.84 15.72 -6.53
CA ALA A 26 2.26 15.67 -6.21
C ALA A 26 2.82 14.24 -6.32
N GLN A 27 2.05 13.24 -5.86
CA GLN A 27 2.41 11.83 -5.96
C GLN A 27 2.30 11.31 -7.40
N ALA A 28 1.30 11.75 -8.17
CA ALA A 28 1.16 11.38 -9.57
C ALA A 28 2.39 11.78 -10.40
N ARG A 29 2.96 12.97 -10.15
CA ARG A 29 4.20 13.44 -10.79
C ARG A 29 5.43 12.61 -10.45
N LEU A 30 5.38 11.82 -9.36
CA LEU A 30 6.48 10.98 -8.91
C LEU A 30 6.47 9.58 -9.52
N ILE A 31 5.35 9.14 -10.11
CA ILE A 31 5.21 7.77 -10.64
C ILE A 31 6.30 7.46 -11.68
N ASP A 32 6.42 8.31 -12.72
CA ASP A 32 7.39 8.08 -13.79
C ASP A 32 8.85 8.11 -13.30
N PRO A 33 9.31 9.14 -12.54
CA PRO A 33 10.66 9.13 -11.97
C PRO A 33 10.96 7.89 -11.13
N ILE A 34 10.01 7.46 -10.30
CA ILE A 34 10.16 6.27 -9.45
C ILE A 34 10.34 5.02 -10.31
N PHE A 35 9.45 4.82 -11.29
CA PHE A 35 9.51 3.67 -12.19
C PHE A 35 10.83 3.62 -12.97
N PHE A 36 11.25 4.75 -13.54
CA PHE A 36 12.51 4.80 -14.30
C PHE A 36 13.73 4.53 -13.42
N PHE A 37 13.78 5.07 -12.20
CA PHE A 37 14.85 4.75 -11.28
C PHE A 37 14.84 3.26 -10.88
N ALA A 38 13.68 2.70 -10.54
CA ALA A 38 13.56 1.28 -10.22
C ALA A 38 14.07 0.40 -11.37
N ARG A 39 13.75 0.77 -12.62
CA ARG A 39 14.25 0.08 -13.81
C ARG A 39 15.78 0.11 -13.91
N GLU A 40 16.40 1.26 -13.67
CA GLU A 40 17.86 1.38 -13.69
C GLU A 40 18.51 0.59 -12.54
N LEU A 41 17.90 0.61 -11.36
CA LEU A 41 18.34 -0.09 -10.17
C LEU A 41 18.37 -1.62 -10.39
N VAL A 42 17.27 -2.21 -10.82
CA VAL A 42 17.16 -3.67 -11.01
C VAL A 42 18.03 -4.19 -12.17
N ASN A 43 18.38 -3.31 -13.12
CA ASN A 43 19.27 -3.61 -14.24
C ASN A 43 20.75 -3.28 -13.96
N ASN A 44 21.12 -3.02 -12.70
CA ASN A 44 22.51 -2.74 -12.30
C ASN A 44 23.14 -1.52 -12.97
N ARG A 45 22.34 -0.46 -13.20
CA ARG A 45 22.80 0.81 -13.77
C ARG A 45 23.01 1.90 -12.71
N VAL A 46 22.77 1.58 -11.44
CA VAL A 46 23.04 2.43 -10.29
C VAL A 46 24.20 1.81 -9.51
N ALA A 47 25.37 2.45 -9.53
CA ALA A 47 26.58 1.94 -8.89
C ALA A 47 26.42 1.81 -7.38
N GLY A 48 26.91 0.70 -6.81
CA GLY A 48 26.83 0.43 -5.36
C GLY A 48 25.51 -0.17 -4.90
N PHE A 49 24.59 -0.52 -5.81
CA PHE A 49 23.30 -1.16 -5.52
C PHE A 49 23.17 -2.54 -6.20
N GLU A 50 24.28 -3.27 -6.29
CA GLU A 50 24.35 -4.59 -6.92
C GLU A 50 23.41 -5.61 -6.24
N ASP A 51 23.08 -5.39 -4.97
CA ASP A 51 22.12 -6.16 -4.17
C ASP A 51 20.66 -6.05 -4.64
N TYR A 52 20.32 -5.01 -5.42
CA TYR A 52 18.98 -4.83 -6.01
C TYR A 52 18.89 -5.39 -7.44
N LYS A 53 19.98 -5.92 -7.99
CA LYS A 53 20.00 -6.45 -9.36
C LYS A 53 19.14 -7.71 -9.47
N ILE A 54 18.26 -7.74 -10.46
CA ILE A 54 17.39 -8.90 -10.75
C ILE A 54 17.87 -9.55 -12.04
N GLN A 55 18.52 -10.71 -11.92
CA GLN A 55 19.11 -11.45 -13.07
C GLN A 55 18.25 -12.61 -13.55
N ARG A 56 17.26 -13.02 -12.75
CA ARG A 56 16.47 -14.24 -12.97
C ARG A 56 15.08 -13.89 -13.47
N GLN A 57 14.40 -14.87 -14.04
CA GLN A 57 12.97 -14.74 -14.28
C GLN A 57 12.24 -14.52 -12.95
N ALA A 58 11.10 -13.83 -13.01
CA ALA A 58 10.33 -13.52 -11.81
C ALA A 58 9.90 -14.80 -11.07
N ASP A 59 10.11 -14.84 -9.76
CA ASP A 59 9.61 -15.92 -8.91
C ASP A 59 8.19 -15.61 -8.45
N PHE A 60 7.23 -16.06 -9.26
CA PHE A 60 5.80 -15.86 -8.99
C PHE A 60 5.29 -16.64 -7.77
N SER A 61 6.06 -17.59 -7.23
CA SER A 61 5.68 -18.43 -6.08
C SER A 61 6.08 -17.81 -4.74
N HIS A 62 7.07 -16.91 -4.75
CA HIS A 62 7.64 -16.30 -3.55
C HIS A 62 6.60 -15.61 -2.66
N ASN A 63 6.79 -15.69 -1.34
CA ASN A 63 6.00 -14.94 -0.38
C ASN A 63 6.82 -13.73 0.07
N LEU A 64 6.31 -12.53 -0.22
CA LEU A 64 7.05 -11.29 0.02
C LEU A 64 7.31 -11.11 1.52
N LEU A 65 8.58 -11.06 1.90
CA LEU A 65 9.02 -10.85 3.28
C LEU A 65 9.31 -9.36 3.52
N PRO A 66 9.25 -8.88 4.78
CA PRO A 66 9.56 -7.49 5.12
C PRO A 66 10.96 -7.04 4.68
N GLY A 67 11.94 -7.95 4.68
CA GLY A 67 13.32 -7.66 4.26
C GLY A 67 13.53 -7.64 2.75
N ASP A 68 12.62 -8.21 1.96
CA ASP A 68 12.79 -8.29 0.51
C ASP A 68 12.77 -6.90 -0.10
N TYR A 69 13.87 -6.56 -0.77
CA TYR A 69 14.10 -5.29 -1.46
C TYR A 69 13.69 -4.08 -0.61
N ALA A 70 14.05 -4.08 0.67
CA ALA A 70 13.74 -2.99 1.58
C ALA A 70 14.29 -1.67 1.04
N VAL A 71 13.44 -0.66 0.86
CA VAL A 71 13.86 0.66 0.39
C VAL A 71 14.25 1.51 1.61
N ASN A 72 15.52 1.43 1.97
CA ASN A 72 16.10 2.17 3.09
C ASN A 72 16.58 3.58 2.67
N ASP A 73 17.18 4.31 3.61
CA ASP A 73 17.67 5.68 3.38
C ASP A 73 18.74 5.75 2.28
N ARG A 74 19.52 4.69 2.09
CA ARG A 74 20.54 4.60 1.02
C ARG A 74 19.87 4.65 -0.35
N VAL A 75 18.83 3.83 -0.56
CA VAL A 75 18.08 3.80 -1.82
C VAL A 75 17.31 5.10 -2.03
N PHE A 76 16.68 5.63 -0.99
CA PHE A 76 15.96 6.89 -1.07
C PHE A 76 16.89 8.06 -1.45
N LYS A 77 18.10 8.11 -0.87
CA LYS A 77 19.11 9.10 -1.25
C LYS A 77 19.53 8.93 -2.71
N ALA A 78 19.80 7.70 -3.17
CA ALA A 78 20.16 7.47 -4.56
C ALA A 78 19.05 7.86 -5.55
N PHE A 79 17.78 7.66 -5.17
CA PHE A 79 16.65 8.16 -5.93
C PHE A 79 16.63 9.70 -6.01
N LYS A 80 16.85 10.38 -4.87
CA LYS A 80 16.98 11.85 -4.86
C LYS A 80 18.09 12.31 -5.80
N ASP A 81 19.28 11.72 -5.67
CA ASP A 81 20.43 12.04 -6.52
C ASP A 81 20.08 11.82 -8.01
N TYR A 82 19.41 10.71 -8.35
CA TYR A 82 18.95 10.40 -9.72
C TYR A 82 18.00 11.45 -10.29
N VAL A 83 17.03 11.91 -9.50
CA VAL A 83 16.06 12.92 -9.93
C VAL A 83 16.73 14.28 -10.07
N THR A 84 17.60 14.67 -9.14
CA THR A 84 18.34 15.93 -9.22
C THR A 84 19.28 15.98 -10.42
N GLY A 85 19.94 14.87 -10.78
CA GLY A 85 20.75 14.76 -11.99
C GLY A 85 19.93 14.79 -13.30
N LYS A 86 18.60 14.74 -13.22
CA LYS A 86 17.65 14.88 -14.33
C LYS A 86 16.65 16.00 -14.08
N SER A 87 17.11 17.08 -13.43
CA SER A 87 16.27 18.22 -13.04
C SER A 87 15.46 18.79 -14.20
N ASP A 88 16.03 18.83 -15.41
CA ASP A 88 15.38 19.38 -16.61
C ASP A 88 14.18 18.55 -17.05
N ALA A 89 14.22 17.23 -16.81
CA ALA A 89 13.15 16.30 -17.17
C ALA A 89 12.04 16.28 -16.10
N PHE A 90 12.40 16.22 -14.82
CA PHE A 90 11.43 15.95 -13.75
C PHE A 90 10.97 17.20 -12.97
N LYS A 91 11.82 18.23 -12.87
CA LYS A 91 11.50 19.50 -12.20
C LYS A 91 10.96 19.33 -10.76
N LEU A 92 11.56 18.41 -10.01
CA LEU A 92 11.21 18.11 -8.61
C LEU A 92 12.23 18.74 -7.67
N THR A 93 11.78 19.29 -6.55
CA THR A 93 12.65 19.86 -5.51
C THR A 93 12.91 18.87 -4.38
N ASP A 94 14.02 19.07 -3.65
CA ASP A 94 14.37 18.23 -2.51
C ASP A 94 13.26 18.16 -1.45
N ALA A 95 12.64 19.31 -1.14
CA ALA A 95 11.54 19.40 -0.20
C ALA A 95 10.30 18.61 -0.65
N GLN A 96 10.00 18.59 -1.97
CA GLN A 96 8.90 17.78 -2.52
C GLN A 96 9.18 16.29 -2.37
N LEU A 97 10.43 15.86 -2.58
CA LEU A 97 10.84 14.47 -2.41
C LEU A 97 10.75 14.04 -0.94
N GLU A 98 11.23 14.88 -0.02
CA GLU A 98 11.20 14.59 1.41
C GLU A 98 9.75 14.50 1.94
N HIS A 99 8.88 15.43 1.53
CA HIS A 99 7.46 15.40 1.90
C HIS A 99 6.75 14.13 1.38
N GLN A 100 7.23 13.53 0.30
CA GLN A 100 6.65 12.32 -0.29
C GLN A 100 7.49 11.06 -0.02
N ARG A 101 8.42 11.10 0.94
CA ARG A 101 9.36 10.03 1.25
C ARG A 101 8.71 8.65 1.37
N GLU A 102 7.66 8.52 2.18
CA GLU A 102 7.01 7.22 2.41
C GLU A 102 6.25 6.73 1.17
N PHE A 103 5.69 7.64 0.38
CA PHE A 103 5.11 7.29 -0.92
C PHE A 103 6.18 6.77 -1.88
N ILE A 104 7.30 7.49 -1.99
CA ILE A 104 8.43 7.12 -2.84
C ILE A 104 8.98 5.75 -2.45
N LYS A 105 9.23 5.52 -1.16
CA LYS A 105 9.76 4.25 -0.66
C LYS A 105 8.82 3.07 -0.95
N ARG A 106 7.52 3.23 -0.70
CA ARG A 106 6.51 2.20 -0.98
C ARG A 106 6.40 1.90 -2.47
N GLN A 107 6.33 2.95 -3.31
CA GLN A 107 6.20 2.76 -4.76
C GLN A 107 7.47 2.15 -5.36
N LEU A 108 8.66 2.58 -4.93
CA LEU A 108 9.93 1.95 -5.33
C LEU A 108 9.95 0.46 -4.97
N ARG A 109 9.55 0.12 -3.74
CA ARG A 109 9.51 -1.28 -3.30
C ARG A 109 8.53 -2.10 -4.14
N TYR A 110 7.37 -1.53 -4.47
CA TYR A 110 6.39 -2.17 -5.36
C TYR A 110 6.97 -2.41 -6.76
N ASP A 111 7.65 -1.44 -7.37
CA ASP A 111 8.21 -1.58 -8.71
C ASP A 111 9.36 -2.61 -8.74
N ILE A 112 10.23 -2.61 -7.73
CA ILE A 112 11.32 -3.60 -7.59
C ILE A 112 10.74 -5.00 -7.36
N ALA A 113 9.76 -5.14 -6.45
CA ALA A 113 9.09 -6.41 -6.19
C ALA A 113 8.33 -6.91 -7.43
N THR A 114 7.80 -6.01 -8.26
CA THR A 114 7.14 -6.37 -9.52
C THR A 114 8.14 -7.01 -10.48
N ALA A 115 9.34 -6.44 -10.60
CA ALA A 115 10.40 -7.03 -11.40
C ALA A 115 10.88 -8.39 -10.87
N ALA A 116 10.89 -8.58 -9.54
CA ALA A 116 11.41 -9.80 -8.91
C ALA A 116 10.40 -10.94 -8.84
N TYR A 117 9.11 -10.64 -8.59
CA TYR A 117 8.09 -11.61 -8.19
C TYR A 117 6.79 -11.48 -8.97
N GLY A 118 6.70 -10.52 -9.89
CA GLY A 118 5.48 -10.19 -10.61
C GLY A 118 4.49 -9.33 -9.80
N THR A 119 3.49 -8.79 -10.49
CA THR A 119 2.54 -7.80 -9.97
C THR A 119 1.66 -8.34 -8.83
N VAL A 120 1.28 -9.62 -8.89
CA VAL A 120 0.41 -10.24 -7.88
C VAL A 120 1.09 -10.22 -6.51
N LYS A 121 2.37 -10.60 -6.45
CA LYS A 121 3.14 -10.59 -5.19
C LYS A 121 3.51 -9.17 -4.79
N ALA A 122 3.88 -8.32 -5.74
CA ALA A 122 4.21 -6.92 -5.47
C ALA A 122 3.05 -6.14 -4.83
N THR A 123 1.80 -6.43 -5.19
CA THR A 123 0.61 -5.81 -4.59
C THR A 123 0.57 -5.94 -3.06
N GLN A 124 1.20 -6.97 -2.50
CA GLN A 124 1.31 -7.13 -1.04
C GLN A 124 2.04 -5.95 -0.37
N VAL A 125 2.97 -5.30 -1.08
CA VAL A 125 3.62 -4.05 -0.61
C VAL A 125 2.59 -2.96 -0.35
N LEU A 126 1.60 -2.82 -1.24
CA LEU A 126 0.59 -1.76 -1.16
C LEU A 126 -0.49 -2.09 -0.12
N ILE A 127 -0.80 -3.38 0.04
CA ILE A 127 -1.77 -3.89 1.01
C ILE A 127 -1.26 -3.76 2.45
N ALA A 128 0.04 -3.99 2.68
CA ALA A 128 0.61 -4.10 4.02
C ALA A 128 0.39 -2.87 4.91
N ASP A 129 0.32 -1.67 4.31
CA ASP A 129 0.07 -0.42 5.03
C ASP A 129 -1.24 0.26 4.61
N ASP A 130 -2.13 -0.44 3.89
CA ASP A 130 -3.37 0.13 3.41
C ASP A 130 -4.32 0.45 4.58
N PRO A 131 -4.84 1.68 4.69
CA PRO A 131 -5.65 2.09 5.83
C PRO A 131 -6.95 1.29 5.96
N GLN A 132 -7.55 0.83 4.85
CA GLN A 132 -8.77 0.04 4.89
C GLN A 132 -8.49 -1.39 5.35
N VAL A 133 -7.36 -1.97 4.91
CA VAL A 133 -6.92 -3.30 5.36
C VAL A 133 -6.55 -3.29 6.84
N LEU A 134 -5.80 -2.27 7.28
CA LEU A 134 -5.43 -2.11 8.69
C LEU A 134 -6.68 -1.96 9.57
N LYS A 135 -7.64 -1.13 9.16
CA LYS A 135 -8.90 -1.01 9.92
C LYS A 135 -9.72 -2.30 9.89
N ALA A 136 -9.73 -3.03 8.78
CA ALA A 136 -10.39 -4.33 8.72
C ALA A 136 -9.81 -5.29 9.76
N ILE A 137 -8.49 -5.35 9.89
CA ILE A 137 -7.81 -6.16 10.92
C ILE A 137 -8.21 -5.72 12.32
N GLU A 138 -8.20 -4.41 12.61
CA GLU A 138 -8.61 -3.86 13.90
C GLU A 138 -10.07 -4.22 14.29
N THR A 139 -10.96 -4.35 13.31
CA THR A 139 -12.39 -4.59 13.56
C THR A 139 -12.76 -6.08 13.69
N LEU A 140 -11.84 -7.00 13.42
CA LEU A 140 -12.09 -8.46 13.51
C LEU A 140 -12.63 -8.93 14.87
N PRO A 141 -12.13 -8.47 16.03
CA PRO A 141 -12.66 -8.89 17.33
C PRO A 141 -14.14 -8.52 17.51
N ARG A 142 -14.51 -7.27 17.14
CA ARG A 142 -15.89 -6.79 17.18
C ARG A 142 -16.79 -7.59 16.23
N ALA A 143 -16.30 -7.93 15.04
CA ALA A 143 -17.02 -8.80 14.12
C ALA A 143 -17.28 -10.19 14.74
N GLY A 144 -16.30 -10.74 15.47
CA GLY A 144 -16.44 -11.99 16.22
C GLY A 144 -17.50 -11.92 17.32
N GLU A 145 -17.54 -10.84 18.09
CA GLU A 145 -18.57 -10.60 19.11
C GLU A 145 -19.97 -10.54 18.50
N LEU A 146 -20.13 -9.80 17.40
CA LEU A 146 -21.39 -9.69 16.67
C LEU A 146 -21.85 -11.04 16.13
N ALA A 147 -20.94 -11.82 15.56
CA ALA A 147 -21.23 -13.18 15.07
C ALA A 147 -21.67 -14.11 16.23
N ALA A 148 -20.98 -14.04 17.37
CA ALA A 148 -21.32 -14.82 18.56
C ALA A 148 -22.63 -14.37 19.22
N ALA A 149 -22.98 -13.08 19.15
CA ALA A 149 -24.26 -12.57 19.63
C ALA A 149 -25.42 -13.02 18.72
N ALA A 150 -25.21 -12.99 17.40
CA ALA A 150 -26.17 -13.47 16.41
C ALA A 150 -26.46 -14.97 16.56
N SER A 151 -25.43 -15.79 16.78
CA SER A 151 -25.60 -17.23 17.00
C SER A 151 -26.32 -17.57 18.31
N ARG A 152 -26.23 -16.70 19.32
CA ARG A 152 -26.90 -16.86 20.63
C ARG A 152 -28.35 -16.36 20.64
N GLY A 153 -28.89 -15.83 19.53
CA GLY A 153 -30.29 -15.41 19.43
C GLY A 153 -30.71 -14.26 20.35
N ARG A 154 -29.76 -13.49 20.89
CA ARG A 154 -30.06 -12.40 21.83
C ARG A 154 -30.42 -11.14 21.05
N ASN A 155 -31.71 -10.94 20.80
CA ASN A 155 -32.21 -9.63 20.39
C ASN A 155 -31.95 -8.64 21.53
N PRO A 156 -31.26 -7.50 21.30
CA PRO A 156 -31.30 -6.42 22.28
C PRO A 156 -32.76 -5.93 22.41
N PRO A 157 -33.22 -5.56 23.62
CA PRO A 157 -34.59 -5.12 23.83
C PRO A 157 -34.86 -3.89 22.95
N GLN A 158 -35.88 -3.99 22.08
CA GLN A 158 -36.39 -2.84 21.34
C GLN A 158 -36.84 -1.81 22.37
N LYS A 159 -36.24 -0.61 22.35
CA LYS A 159 -36.82 0.54 23.05
C LYS A 159 -38.13 0.87 22.34
N SER A 160 -39.23 0.48 22.97
CA SER A 160 -40.56 1.00 22.67
C SER A 160 -40.53 2.52 22.88
N PHE A 161 -40.72 3.27 21.80
CA PHE A 161 -41.12 4.67 21.91
C PHE A 161 -42.64 4.68 21.90
N GLU A 162 -43.22 4.97 23.08
CA GLU A 162 -44.56 5.57 23.18
C GLU A 162 -44.50 7.04 22.74
#